data_AF-A0AAU8FQN0-F1
#
_entry.id   AF-A0AAU8FQN0-F1
#
_cell.length_a   1.000
_cell.length_b   1.000
_cell.length_c   1.000
_cell.angle_alpha   90.00
_cell.angle_beta   90.00
_cell.angle_gamma   90.00
#
_symmetry.space_group_name_H-M   'P 1'
#
loop_
_entity.id
_entity.type
_entity.pdbx_description
1 polymer ?
#
loop_
_entity_poly.entity_id
_entity_poly.type
_entity_poly.pdbx_seq_one_letter_code
_entity_poly.pdbx_strand_id
1 'polypeptide(L)'
;MDWGLGHATRCIPVVRYLIENGCEVTIAASGATALLLKNNFPDIPQIPLPGYNITYSRRGGTFVLKILAQIPKILLAIRRERQWLRNIQAARHFDLVISDNRYGLKINALKSVIMTHQLQVITGFGDRADAMLQRMHYRILEKFDACWIVDAEANGGLAGMLSHPSRIPSNATYLGLLSQLRGPASPAPGQPEQILILLSGPEPARSLLEKQLLAQITNIDEYHFHLIAGNPAGRVPGHLPAHVTYATHANADDLAVALAAARLVICRSGYSTLMDLVFFEKKHCLSPRRGNRSRNIWPAIYWQKASR
;
A
#
# COMPACT_ATOMS: atom_id res chain seq x y z
N MET A 1 7.55 5.38 -4.07
CA MET A 1 8.42 5.24 -2.88
C MET A 1 8.86 3.78 -2.77
N ASP A 2 10.10 3.47 -2.38
CA ASP A 2 10.60 2.07 -2.37
C ASP A 2 10.24 1.28 -1.10
N TRP A 3 9.23 1.72 -0.34
CA TRP A 3 8.86 1.13 0.96
C TRP A 3 7.87 -0.04 0.85
N GLY A 4 7.75 -0.62 -0.34
CA GLY A 4 6.87 -1.75 -0.67
C GLY A 4 6.00 -1.48 -1.89
N LEU A 5 5.60 -2.53 -2.60
CA LEU A 5 4.82 -2.42 -3.84
C LEU A 5 3.46 -1.72 -3.63
N GLY A 6 2.88 -1.77 -2.43
CA GLY A 6 1.59 -1.13 -2.12
C GLY A 6 1.56 0.40 -2.34
N HIS A 7 2.71 1.07 -2.29
CA HIS A 7 2.85 2.47 -2.68
C HIS A 7 2.75 2.67 -4.19
N ALA A 8 3.28 1.73 -4.98
CA ALA A 8 3.23 1.77 -6.42
C ALA A 8 1.82 1.46 -6.94
N THR A 9 1.12 0.52 -6.30
CA THR A 9 -0.19 0.06 -6.77
C THR A 9 -1.26 1.15 -6.70
N ARG A 10 -1.25 2.00 -5.67
CA ARG A 10 -2.18 3.16 -5.57
C ARG A 10 -1.90 4.27 -6.57
N CYS A 11 -0.72 4.33 -7.17
CA CYS A 11 -0.45 5.28 -8.26
C CYS A 11 -1.08 4.84 -9.59
N ILE A 12 -1.36 3.55 -9.77
CA ILE A 12 -1.93 2.99 -11.01
C ILE A 12 -3.27 3.65 -11.37
N PRO A 13 -4.29 3.72 -10.49
CA PRO A 13 -5.57 4.34 -10.85
C PRO A 13 -5.43 5.84 -11.17
N VAL A 14 -4.53 6.55 -10.49
CA VAL A 14 -4.24 7.97 -10.79
C VAL A 14 -3.63 8.13 -12.18
N VAL A 15 -2.64 7.29 -12.52
CA VAL A 15 -2.01 7.30 -13.84
C VAL A 15 -3.04 6.98 -14.94
N ARG A 16 -3.90 5.98 -14.74
CA ARG A 16 -4.97 5.64 -15.69
C ARG A 16 -5.92 6.81 -15.90
N TYR A 17 -6.40 7.41 -14.82
CA TYR A 17 -7.31 8.55 -14.89
C TYR A 17 -6.71 9.73 -15.68
N LEU A 18 -5.42 10.05 -15.47
CA LEU A 18 -4.76 11.12 -16.21
C LEU A 18 -4.67 10.83 -17.71
N ILE A 19 -4.34 9.59 -18.08
CA ILE A 19 -4.26 9.17 -19.49
C ILE A 19 -5.65 9.21 -20.14
N GLU A 20 -6.68 8.71 -19.45
CA GLU A 20 -8.07 8.70 -19.91
C GLU A 20 -8.61 10.14 -20.12
N ASN A 21 -8.06 11.12 -19.40
CA ASN A 21 -8.36 12.55 -19.58
C ASN A 21 -7.39 13.26 -20.55
N GLY A 22 -6.61 12.52 -21.33
CA GLY A 22 -5.75 13.07 -22.38
C GLY A 22 -4.46 13.73 -21.90
N CYS A 23 -4.02 13.51 -20.65
CA CYS A 23 -2.75 14.02 -20.16
C CYS A 23 -1.57 13.18 -20.66
N GLU A 24 -0.46 13.83 -21.00
CA GLU A 24 0.82 13.17 -21.23
C GLU A 24 1.48 12.83 -19.89
N VAL A 25 1.68 11.54 -19.62
CA VAL A 25 2.21 11.07 -18.34
C VAL A 25 3.65 10.57 -18.52
N THR A 26 4.53 10.96 -17.60
CA THR A 26 5.86 10.36 -17.43
C THR A 26 5.96 9.80 -16.01
N ILE A 27 6.45 8.56 -15.87
CA ILE A 27 6.56 7.87 -14.58
C ILE A 27 7.99 7.98 -14.05
N ALA A 28 8.13 8.42 -12.80
CA ALA A 28 9.41 8.48 -12.11
C ALA A 28 9.51 7.39 -11.02
N ALA A 29 10.31 6.34 -11.25
CA ALA A 29 10.39 5.19 -10.34
C ALA A 29 11.77 4.49 -10.38
N SER A 30 12.01 3.60 -9.42
CA SER A 30 13.22 2.75 -9.37
C SER A 30 12.91 1.34 -8.90
N GLY A 31 13.78 0.38 -9.25
CA GLY A 31 13.74 -0.99 -8.76
C GLY A 31 12.43 -1.72 -9.06
N ALA A 32 11.93 -2.48 -8.08
CA ALA A 32 10.70 -3.27 -8.23
C ALA A 32 9.46 -2.42 -8.54
N THR A 33 9.40 -1.17 -8.05
CA THR A 33 8.31 -0.23 -8.34
C THR A 33 8.28 0.15 -9.82
N ALA A 34 9.45 0.42 -10.41
CA ALA A 34 9.55 0.74 -11.84
C ALA A 34 9.09 -0.43 -12.72
N LEU A 35 9.50 -1.66 -12.36
CA LEU A 35 9.09 -2.87 -13.08
C LEU A 35 7.57 -3.08 -13.03
N LEU A 36 6.95 -2.95 -11.85
CA LEU A 36 5.50 -3.08 -11.70
C LEU A 36 4.74 -2.04 -12.53
N LEU A 37 5.20 -0.79 -12.53
CA LEU A 37 4.59 0.27 -13.32
C LEU A 37 4.85 0.09 -14.83
N LYS A 38 5.99 -0.46 -15.23
CA LYS A 38 6.31 -0.76 -16.64
C LYS A 38 5.41 -1.85 -17.18
N ASN A 39 5.14 -2.87 -16.38
CA ASN A 39 4.23 -3.95 -16.76
C ASN A 39 2.77 -3.46 -16.91
N ASN A 40 2.35 -2.50 -16.08
CA ASN A 40 1.01 -1.91 -16.18
C ASN A 40 0.89 -0.86 -17.29
N PHE A 41 1.98 -0.19 -17.62
CA PHE A 41 2.02 0.88 -18.61
C PHE A 41 3.26 0.78 -19.52
N PRO A 42 3.27 -0.17 -20.48
CA PRO A 42 4.43 -0.41 -21.32
C PRO A 42 4.86 0.79 -22.17
N ASP A 43 3.89 1.58 -22.62
CA ASP A 43 4.13 2.69 -23.56
C ASP A 43 4.47 4.01 -22.86
N ILE A 44 4.36 4.07 -21.53
CA ILE A 44 4.62 5.29 -20.77
C ILE A 44 6.13 5.48 -20.55
N PRO A 45 6.68 6.67 -20.86
CA PRO A 45 8.07 7.01 -20.57
C PRO A 45 8.38 6.86 -19.07
N GLN A 46 9.50 6.20 -18.76
CA GLN A 46 9.99 6.09 -17.39
C GLN A 46 11.32 6.80 -17.20
N ILE A 47 11.44 7.52 -16.09
CA ILE A 47 12.66 8.18 -15.66
C ILE A 47 13.13 7.61 -14.31
N PRO A 48 14.45 7.39 -14.14
CA PRO A 48 14.98 6.86 -12.89
C PRO A 48 14.87 7.90 -11.79
N LEU A 49 14.23 7.51 -10.69
CA LEU A 49 14.09 8.34 -9.50
C LEU A 49 14.84 7.67 -8.32
N PRO A 50 15.96 8.23 -7.83
CA PRO A 50 16.75 7.60 -6.77
C PRO A 50 15.92 7.30 -5.51
N GLY A 51 16.07 6.10 -4.95
CA GLY A 51 15.37 5.68 -3.74
C GLY A 51 15.93 6.26 -2.45
N TYR A 52 15.15 6.21 -1.36
CA TYR A 52 15.57 6.66 -0.02
C TYR A 52 16.57 5.70 0.66
N ASN A 53 16.69 4.44 0.20
CA ASN A 53 17.56 3.39 0.76
C ASN A 53 17.54 3.32 2.30
N ILE A 54 16.35 3.31 2.90
CA ILE A 54 16.17 3.25 4.36
C ILE A 54 16.10 1.79 4.80
N THR A 55 17.02 1.38 5.67
CA THR A 55 17.06 0.06 6.27
C THR A 55 16.26 0.08 7.58
N TYR A 56 15.16 -0.67 7.65
CA TYR A 56 14.38 -0.83 8.88
C TYR A 56 15.00 -1.91 9.77
N SER A 57 15.24 -1.58 11.04
CA SER A 57 15.77 -2.54 12.01
C SER A 57 14.66 -3.41 12.62
N ARG A 58 14.89 -4.73 12.69
CA ARG A 58 13.95 -5.77 13.15
C ARG A 58 13.61 -5.78 14.67
N ARG A 59 14.11 -4.86 15.51
CA ARG A 59 13.93 -4.92 16.98
C ARG A 59 13.21 -3.68 17.55
N GLY A 60 12.08 -3.90 18.24
CA GLY A 60 11.11 -2.88 18.65
C GLY A 60 11.54 -1.89 19.74
N GLY A 61 12.50 -2.24 20.62
CA GLY A 61 12.89 -1.36 21.73
C GLY A 61 13.80 -0.17 21.37
N THR A 62 14.47 -0.22 20.20
CA THR A 62 15.36 0.87 19.71
C THR A 62 14.82 1.53 18.43
N PHE A 63 13.57 1.24 18.08
CA PHE A 63 12.99 1.61 16.79
C PHE A 63 13.00 3.13 16.59
N VAL A 64 12.56 3.90 17.57
CA VAL A 64 12.40 5.34 17.37
C VAL A 64 13.71 6.11 17.50
N LEU A 65 14.60 5.74 18.43
CA LEU A 65 15.95 6.32 18.46
C LEU A 65 16.70 6.09 17.13
N LYS A 66 16.48 4.94 16.49
CA LYS A 66 17.03 4.66 15.15
C LYS A 66 16.35 5.45 14.04
N ILE A 67 15.05 5.71 14.11
CA ILE A 67 14.35 6.59 13.17
C ILE A 67 14.82 8.03 13.33
N LEU A 68 14.97 8.52 14.56
CA LEU A 68 15.51 9.85 14.85
C LEU A 68 16.94 10.00 14.31
N ALA A 69 17.80 8.98 14.51
CA ALA A 69 19.14 8.94 13.94
C ALA A 69 19.15 8.92 12.39
N GLN A 70 18.04 8.52 11.75
CA GLN A 70 17.88 8.54 10.29
C GLN A 70 17.32 9.86 9.75
N ILE A 71 16.86 10.80 10.60
CA ILE A 71 16.34 12.10 10.16
C ILE A 71 17.34 12.86 9.26
N PRO A 72 18.64 12.98 9.60
CA PRO A 72 19.59 13.68 8.73
C PRO A 72 19.68 13.05 7.33
N LYS A 73 19.62 11.72 7.26
CA LYS A 73 19.62 10.97 5.99
C LYS A 73 18.34 11.23 5.19
N ILE A 74 17.18 11.28 5.84
CA ILE A 74 15.89 11.62 5.22
C ILE A 74 15.93 13.04 4.67
N LEU A 75 16.40 14.02 5.44
CA LEU A 75 16.52 15.41 5.00
C LEU A 75 17.48 15.57 3.82
N LEU A 76 18.61 14.84 3.83
CA LEU A 76 19.53 14.81 2.70
C LEU A 76 18.89 14.20 1.45
N ALA A 77 18.12 13.10 1.61
CA ALA A 77 17.38 12.50 0.52
C ALA A 77 16.35 13.47 -0.07
N ILE A 78 15.57 14.17 0.77
CA ILE A 78 14.62 15.22 0.33
C ILE A 78 15.34 16.33 -0.46
N ARG A 79 16.53 16.76 -0.03
CA ARG A 79 17.32 17.75 -0.77
C ARG A 79 17.77 17.22 -2.13
N ARG A 80 18.24 15.96 -2.19
CA ARG A 80 18.64 15.31 -3.45
C ARG A 80 17.47 15.17 -4.42
N GLU A 81 16.30 14.77 -3.93
CA GLU A 81 15.07 14.72 -4.73
C GLU A 81 14.68 16.06 -5.29
N ARG A 82 14.75 17.12 -4.47
CA ARG A 82 14.44 18.47 -4.92
C ARG A 82 15.39 18.91 -6.03
N GLN A 83 16.69 18.62 -5.90
CA GLN A 83 17.65 18.95 -6.93
C GLN A 83 17.42 18.13 -8.21
N TRP A 84 17.13 16.83 -8.07
CA TRP A 84 16.76 15.97 -9.19
C TRP A 84 15.54 16.51 -9.93
N LEU A 85 14.50 16.93 -9.20
CA LEU A 85 13.29 17.49 -9.80
C LEU A 85 13.58 18.80 -10.54
N ARG A 86 14.45 19.68 -10.02
CA ARG A 86 14.87 20.89 -10.74
C ARG A 86 15.55 20.56 -12.06
N ASN A 87 16.47 19.60 -12.05
CA ASN A 87 17.22 19.21 -13.25
C ASN A 87 16.28 18.62 -14.31
N ILE A 88 15.37 17.73 -13.89
CA ILE A 88 14.40 17.14 -14.80
C ILE A 88 13.40 18.19 -15.31
N GLN A 89 12.92 19.09 -14.45
CA GLN A 89 12.02 20.16 -14.87
C GLN A 89 12.67 21.09 -15.90
N ALA A 90 13.96 21.40 -15.73
CA ALA A 90 14.71 22.21 -16.70
C ALA A 90 14.90 21.52 -18.05
N ALA A 91 14.86 20.18 -18.09
CA ALA A 91 15.05 19.41 -19.31
C ALA A 91 13.74 19.02 -20.02
N ARG A 92 12.64 18.84 -19.27
CA ARG A 92 11.38 18.26 -19.78
C ARG A 92 10.15 19.15 -19.61
N HIS A 93 10.22 20.22 -18.82
CA HIS A 93 9.15 21.20 -18.63
C HIS A 93 7.76 20.59 -18.33
N PHE A 94 7.62 19.94 -17.18
CA PHE A 94 6.31 19.43 -16.74
C PHE A 94 5.41 20.56 -16.24
N ASP A 95 4.09 20.37 -16.32
CA ASP A 95 3.09 21.30 -15.75
C ASP A 95 2.72 20.95 -14.32
N LEU A 96 2.78 19.66 -13.98
CA LEU A 96 2.36 19.11 -12.69
C LEU A 96 3.24 17.93 -12.26
N VAL A 97 3.58 17.85 -10.98
CA VAL A 97 4.15 16.65 -10.36
C VAL A 97 3.23 16.08 -9.29
N ILE A 98 2.92 14.78 -9.39
CA ILE A 98 2.16 14.05 -8.35
C ILE A 98 3.12 13.06 -7.69
N SER A 99 3.21 13.12 -6.38
CA SER A 99 4.22 12.38 -5.61
C SER A 99 3.60 11.52 -4.52
N ASP A 100 3.98 10.25 -4.46
CA ASP A 100 3.51 9.35 -3.41
C ASP A 100 4.45 9.32 -2.20
N ASN A 101 4.11 10.07 -1.14
CA ASN A 101 4.91 10.26 0.07
C ASN A 101 6.38 10.73 -0.19
N ARG A 102 6.70 11.34 -1.36
CA ARG A 102 8.07 11.82 -1.69
C ARG A 102 8.18 13.32 -1.43
N TYR A 103 8.51 13.72 -0.20
CA TYR A 103 8.49 15.13 0.24
C TYR A 103 9.46 16.06 -0.50
N GLY A 104 10.48 15.53 -1.18
CA GLY A 104 11.43 16.34 -1.94
C GLY A 104 10.95 16.71 -3.34
N LEU A 105 9.85 16.12 -3.83
CA LEU A 105 9.27 16.44 -5.14
C LEU A 105 8.41 17.72 -5.10
N LYS A 106 8.98 18.79 -4.52
CA LYS A 106 8.41 20.14 -4.49
C LYS A 106 9.45 21.18 -4.89
N ILE A 107 9.12 21.97 -5.91
CA ILE A 107 9.82 23.21 -6.31
C ILE A 107 8.79 24.33 -6.52
N ASN A 108 9.21 25.59 -6.43
CA ASN A 108 8.29 26.73 -6.51
C ASN A 108 7.74 26.97 -7.92
N ALA A 109 8.50 26.62 -8.96
CA ALA A 109 8.15 26.84 -10.36
C ALA A 109 7.26 25.74 -10.97
N LEU A 110 6.82 24.75 -10.17
CA LEU A 110 6.05 23.61 -10.64
C LEU A 110 4.91 23.32 -9.67
N LYS A 111 3.69 23.17 -10.21
CA LYS A 111 2.55 22.72 -9.42
C LYS A 111 2.81 21.30 -8.95
N SER A 112 2.48 21.02 -7.70
CA SER A 112 2.87 19.79 -7.03
C SER A 112 1.79 19.29 -6.10
N VAL A 113 1.53 18.00 -6.18
CA VAL A 113 0.57 17.30 -5.36
C VAL A 113 1.30 16.19 -4.60
N ILE A 114 1.01 16.07 -3.31
CA ILE A 114 1.48 14.95 -2.49
C ILE A 114 0.32 14.02 -2.15
N MET A 115 0.50 12.74 -2.42
CA MET A 115 -0.41 11.68 -2.00
C MET A 115 0.12 11.05 -0.70
N THR A 116 -0.76 10.92 0.29
CA THR A 116 -0.44 10.28 1.57
C THR A 116 -1.64 9.55 2.18
N HIS A 117 -1.37 8.70 3.17
CA HIS A 117 -2.38 7.98 3.97
C HIS A 117 -2.00 7.98 5.46
N GLN A 118 -0.96 8.74 5.83
CA GLN A 118 -0.44 8.80 7.18
C GLN A 118 -0.26 10.28 7.53
N LEU A 119 -1.35 10.91 7.95
CA LEU A 119 -1.32 12.29 8.46
C LEU A 119 -0.85 12.32 9.91
N GLN A 120 -1.25 11.33 10.71
CA GLN A 120 -0.82 11.22 12.11
C GLN A 120 0.52 10.49 12.24
N VAL A 121 1.43 11.09 13.01
CA VAL A 121 2.72 10.51 13.39
C VAL A 121 2.61 10.05 14.84
N ILE A 122 2.62 8.73 15.07
CA ILE A 122 2.63 8.15 16.42
C ILE A 122 4.04 7.66 16.72
N THR A 123 4.73 8.34 17.63
CA THR A 123 6.11 7.99 18.00
C THR A 123 6.20 7.25 19.32
N GLY A 124 5.17 7.34 20.17
CA GLY A 124 5.18 6.70 21.49
C GLY A 124 6.05 7.42 22.54
N PHE A 125 6.50 8.66 22.26
CA PHE A 125 7.20 9.54 23.21
C PHE A 125 6.25 10.46 24.00
N GLY A 126 4.94 10.21 23.90
CA GLY A 126 3.88 10.99 24.53
C GLY A 126 3.22 12.00 23.59
N ASP A 127 1.97 12.37 23.91
CA ASP A 127 1.08 13.14 23.05
C ASP A 127 1.64 14.50 22.62
N ARG A 128 2.48 15.13 23.46
CA ARG A 128 3.11 16.42 23.15
C ARG A 128 4.17 16.30 22.06
N ALA A 129 4.97 15.23 22.09
CA ALA A 129 5.99 14.97 21.08
C ALA A 129 5.35 14.61 19.75
N ASP A 130 4.30 13.78 19.78
CA ASP A 130 3.51 13.41 18.60
C ASP A 130 2.85 14.65 17.97
N ALA A 131 2.24 15.52 18.78
CA ALA A 131 1.64 16.77 18.29
C ALA A 131 2.68 17.73 17.69
N MET A 132 3.89 17.82 18.25
CA MET A 132 4.96 18.64 17.71
C MET A 132 5.43 18.11 16.35
N LEU A 133 5.69 16.80 16.24
CA LEU A 133 6.10 16.16 15.01
C LEU A 133 5.02 16.25 13.93
N GLN A 134 3.75 16.10 14.32
CA GLN A 134 2.62 16.28 13.43
C GLN A 134 2.56 17.72 12.88
N ARG A 135 2.73 18.75 13.73
CA ARG A 135 2.80 20.14 13.26
C ARG A 135 3.95 20.36 12.28
N MET A 136 5.12 19.79 12.55
CA MET A 136 6.26 19.86 11.63
C MET A 136 5.96 19.16 10.30
N HIS A 137 5.33 17.99 10.35
CA HIS A 137 4.91 17.24 9.18
C HIS A 137 3.92 18.05 8.34
N TYR A 138 2.93 18.69 8.96
CA TYR A 138 1.94 19.49 8.26
C TYR A 138 2.56 20.71 7.57
N ARG A 139 3.51 21.39 8.21
CA ARG A 139 4.28 22.46 7.55
C ARG A 139 5.05 22.00 6.31
N ILE A 140 5.32 20.70 6.16
CA ILE A 140 5.91 20.15 4.94
C ILE A 140 4.81 19.86 3.91
N LEU A 141 3.70 19.25 4.31
CA LEU A 141 2.56 18.95 3.44
C LEU A 141 1.90 20.22 2.87
N GLU A 142 1.76 21.26 3.69
CA GLU A 142 1.16 22.55 3.30
C GLU A 142 2.04 23.37 2.35
N LYS A 143 3.28 22.93 2.08
CA LYS A 143 4.10 23.53 1.01
C LYS A 143 3.73 23.01 -0.38
N PHE A 144 3.02 21.89 -0.47
CA PHE A 144 2.50 21.40 -1.73
C PHE A 144 1.25 22.18 -2.11
N ASP A 145 0.96 22.23 -3.41
CA ASP A 145 -0.20 22.95 -3.92
C ASP A 145 -1.51 22.21 -3.58
N ALA A 146 -1.45 20.87 -3.48
CA ALA A 146 -2.51 20.06 -2.88
C ALA A 146 -1.94 18.83 -2.15
N CYS A 147 -2.69 18.36 -1.15
CA CYS A 147 -2.42 17.13 -0.41
C CYS A 147 -3.60 16.16 -0.61
N TRP A 148 -3.38 15.06 -1.32
CA TRP A 148 -4.40 14.04 -1.54
C TRP A 148 -4.28 12.94 -0.49
N ILE A 149 -5.32 12.79 0.33
CA ILE A 149 -5.43 11.73 1.33
C ILE A 149 -6.04 10.52 0.63
N VAL A 150 -5.28 9.44 0.51
CA VAL A 150 -5.72 8.18 -0.08
C VAL A 150 -6.44 7.36 1.00
N ASP A 151 -7.62 7.85 1.39
CA ASP A 151 -8.56 7.18 2.29
C ASP A 151 -9.98 7.67 2.00
N ALA A 152 -10.99 6.92 2.48
CA ALA A 152 -12.38 7.34 2.42
C ALA A 152 -12.67 8.42 3.48
N GLU A 153 -13.30 9.51 3.08
CA GLU A 153 -13.68 10.60 4.01
C GLU A 153 -14.70 10.14 5.06
N ALA A 154 -15.67 9.32 4.63
CA ALA A 154 -16.77 8.87 5.47
C ALA A 154 -16.32 7.84 6.53
N ASN A 155 -16.94 7.92 7.71
CA ASN A 155 -16.80 6.95 8.81
C ASN A 155 -15.36 6.72 9.33
N GLY A 156 -14.45 7.67 9.10
CA GLY A 156 -13.05 7.57 9.57
C GLY A 156 -12.15 6.67 8.72
N GLY A 157 -12.61 6.29 7.51
CA GLY A 157 -11.80 5.59 6.52
C GLY A 157 -11.28 4.22 6.95
N LEU A 158 -10.40 3.64 6.13
CA LEU A 158 -9.71 2.38 6.42
C LEU A 158 -8.51 2.55 7.35
N ALA A 159 -7.89 3.74 7.40
CA ALA A 159 -6.72 3.98 8.24
C ALA A 159 -7.08 4.50 9.64
N GLY A 160 -8.35 4.80 9.91
CA GLY A 160 -8.80 5.33 11.19
C GLY A 160 -8.09 6.65 11.54
N MET A 161 -7.64 6.76 12.80
CA MET A 161 -6.97 7.97 13.30
C MET A 161 -5.71 8.37 12.49
N LEU A 162 -5.06 7.43 11.80
CA LEU A 162 -3.86 7.72 11.01
C LEU A 162 -4.12 8.63 9.79
N SER A 163 -5.31 8.52 9.18
CA SER A 163 -5.77 9.40 8.09
C SER A 163 -6.80 10.44 8.53
N HIS A 164 -7.40 10.28 9.72
CA HIS A 164 -8.42 11.18 10.27
C HIS A 164 -8.01 11.78 11.63
N PRO A 165 -6.90 12.54 11.68
CA PRO A 165 -6.57 13.31 12.87
C PRO A 165 -7.57 14.46 13.07
N SER A 166 -7.65 14.97 14.30
CA SER A 166 -8.55 16.09 14.67
C SER A 166 -8.31 17.39 13.88
N ARG A 167 -7.13 17.52 13.27
CA ARG A 167 -6.80 18.59 12.32
C ARG A 167 -6.15 17.98 11.10
N ILE A 168 -6.61 18.36 9.92
CA ILE A 168 -6.00 18.02 8.63
C ILE A 168 -5.28 19.25 8.05
N PRO A 169 -4.30 19.07 7.15
CA PRO A 169 -3.68 20.19 6.44
C PRO A 169 -4.72 21.00 5.67
N SER A 170 -4.53 22.32 5.62
CA SER A 170 -5.48 23.25 4.95
C SER A 170 -5.64 23.00 3.44
N ASN A 171 -4.61 22.42 2.81
CA ASN A 171 -4.59 22.05 1.39
C ASN A 171 -4.97 20.58 1.14
N ALA A 172 -5.56 19.89 2.13
CA ALA A 172 -5.86 18.47 2.03
C ALA A 172 -7.26 18.16 1.48
N THR A 173 -7.34 17.11 0.67
CA THR A 173 -8.61 16.59 0.12
C THR A 173 -8.57 15.07 0.14
N TYR A 174 -9.67 14.44 0.55
CA TYR A 174 -9.82 12.99 0.49
C TYR A 174 -10.07 12.55 -0.96
N LEU A 175 -9.21 11.67 -1.46
CA LEU A 175 -9.31 11.12 -2.81
C LEU A 175 -10.17 9.85 -2.85
N GLY A 176 -10.48 9.26 -1.68
CA GLY A 176 -11.13 7.98 -1.58
C GLY A 176 -10.16 6.80 -1.66
N LEU A 177 -10.71 5.61 -1.80
CA LEU A 177 -9.94 4.36 -1.89
C LEU A 177 -9.46 4.17 -3.34
N LEU A 178 -8.14 4.04 -3.50
CA LEU A 178 -7.50 3.83 -4.79
C LEU A 178 -7.10 2.36 -4.93
N SER A 179 -8.02 1.52 -5.38
CA SER A 179 -7.71 0.13 -5.75
C SER A 179 -7.04 0.09 -7.13
N GLN A 180 -6.02 -0.76 -7.26
CA GLN A 180 -5.41 -1.07 -8.56
C GLN A 180 -6.28 -2.01 -9.40
N LEU A 181 -7.22 -2.70 -8.76
CA LEU A 181 -7.99 -3.76 -9.38
C LEU A 181 -9.16 -3.16 -10.15
N ARG A 182 -9.38 -3.66 -11.37
CA ARG A 182 -10.64 -3.45 -12.06
C ARG A 182 -11.56 -4.61 -11.68
N GLY A 183 -12.71 -4.29 -11.10
CA GLY A 183 -13.73 -5.30 -10.86
C GLY A 183 -14.20 -5.90 -12.19
N PRO A 184 -14.61 -7.18 -12.23
CA PRO A 184 -15.35 -7.69 -13.36
C PRO A 184 -16.63 -6.84 -13.53
N ALA A 185 -17.01 -6.53 -14.77
CA ALA A 185 -18.19 -5.71 -15.08
C ALA A 185 -19.50 -6.24 -14.47
N SER A 186 -19.49 -7.51 -14.02
CA SER A 186 -20.56 -8.11 -13.23
C SER A 186 -19.95 -8.98 -12.12
N PRO A 187 -20.24 -8.73 -10.84
CA PRO A 187 -19.79 -9.62 -9.76
C PRO A 187 -20.56 -10.94 -9.85
N ALA A 188 -19.88 -12.01 -10.27
CA ALA A 188 -20.42 -13.35 -10.07
C ALA A 188 -20.42 -13.66 -8.56
N PRO A 189 -21.49 -14.24 -8.00
CA PRO A 189 -21.48 -14.66 -6.61
C PRO A 189 -20.34 -15.65 -6.40
N GLY A 190 -19.50 -15.37 -5.40
CA GLY A 190 -18.35 -16.21 -5.07
C GLY A 190 -18.81 -17.64 -4.76
N GLN A 191 -17.99 -18.62 -5.13
CA GLN A 191 -18.32 -20.02 -4.91
C GLN A 191 -18.32 -20.30 -3.39
N PRO A 192 -19.34 -20.99 -2.84
CA PRO A 192 -19.51 -21.13 -1.40
C PRO A 192 -18.35 -21.84 -0.71
N GLU A 193 -17.63 -22.69 -1.43
CA GLU A 193 -16.52 -23.50 -0.92
C GLU A 193 -15.15 -22.84 -1.15
N GLN A 194 -15.07 -21.71 -1.86
CA GLN A 194 -13.79 -21.10 -2.19
C GLN A 194 -13.32 -20.09 -1.14
N ILE A 195 -12.13 -20.34 -0.60
CA ILE A 195 -11.43 -19.47 0.35
C ILE A 195 -10.13 -18.99 -0.29
N LEU A 196 -9.95 -17.68 -0.35
CA LEU A 196 -8.70 -17.07 -0.82
C LEU A 196 -7.80 -16.77 0.39
N ILE A 197 -6.55 -17.23 0.35
CA ILE A 197 -5.50 -16.87 1.29
C ILE A 197 -4.52 -15.94 0.59
N LEU A 198 -4.49 -14.67 1.00
CA LEU A 198 -3.62 -13.66 0.41
C LEU A 198 -2.54 -13.23 1.41
N LEU A 199 -1.28 -13.57 1.11
CA LEU A 199 -0.14 -13.29 1.97
C LEU A 199 0.70 -12.14 1.41
N SER A 200 1.11 -11.23 2.29
CA SER A 200 1.96 -10.09 1.93
C SER A 200 2.89 -9.68 3.07
N GLY A 201 3.84 -8.78 2.79
CA GLY A 201 4.69 -8.11 3.78
C GLY A 201 6.05 -8.79 4.06
N PRO A 202 6.82 -8.26 5.03
CA PRO A 202 8.26 -8.55 5.13
C PRO A 202 8.58 -9.94 5.69
N GLU A 203 9.70 -10.49 5.24
CA GLU A 203 10.30 -11.74 5.76
C GLU A 203 10.97 -11.53 7.13
N PRO A 204 11.02 -12.57 8.01
CA PRO A 204 10.61 -13.97 7.77
C PRO A 204 9.14 -14.22 8.10
N ALA A 205 8.42 -13.20 8.58
CA ALA A 205 7.10 -13.38 9.17
C ALA A 205 6.03 -13.74 8.13
N ARG A 206 6.25 -13.47 6.83
CA ARG A 206 5.38 -13.94 5.74
C ARG A 206 5.51 -15.45 5.59
N SER A 207 6.74 -15.95 5.43
CA SER A 207 7.02 -17.38 5.29
C SER A 207 6.58 -18.20 6.52
N LEU A 208 6.70 -17.64 7.73
CA LEU A 208 6.24 -18.33 8.94
C LEU A 208 4.71 -18.51 8.95
N LEU A 209 3.96 -17.47 8.56
CA LEU A 209 2.51 -17.54 8.47
C LEU A 209 2.07 -18.51 7.35
N GLU A 210 2.74 -18.48 6.21
CA GLU A 210 2.51 -19.40 5.10
C GLU A 210 2.60 -20.86 5.55
N LYS A 211 3.68 -21.24 6.25
CA LYS A 211 3.86 -22.60 6.77
C LYS A 211 2.76 -23.00 7.75
N GLN A 212 2.35 -22.09 8.63
CA GLN A 212 1.29 -22.34 9.60
C GLN A 212 -0.08 -22.54 8.95
N LEU A 213 -0.38 -21.78 7.89
CA LEU A 213 -1.63 -21.90 7.14
C LEU A 213 -1.66 -23.18 6.31
N LEU A 214 -0.58 -23.47 5.58
CA LEU A 214 -0.47 -24.72 4.82
C LEU A 214 -0.70 -25.93 5.74
N ALA A 215 -0.05 -26.00 6.91
CA ALA A 215 -0.24 -27.11 7.84
C ALA A 215 -1.69 -27.29 8.34
N GLN A 216 -2.51 -26.23 8.33
CA GLN A 216 -3.91 -26.30 8.74
C GLN A 216 -4.83 -26.68 7.59
N ILE A 217 -4.68 -26.05 6.42
CA ILE A 217 -5.59 -26.24 5.28
C ILE A 217 -5.41 -27.60 4.60
N THR A 218 -4.24 -28.22 4.71
CA THR A 218 -3.99 -29.55 4.13
C THR A 218 -4.96 -30.61 4.68
N ASN A 219 -5.46 -30.43 5.92
CA ASN A 219 -6.35 -31.38 6.60
C ASN A 219 -7.84 -30.99 6.53
N ILE A 220 -8.20 -29.97 5.73
CA ILE A 220 -9.58 -29.48 5.60
C ILE A 220 -9.97 -29.58 4.12
N ASP A 221 -10.63 -30.65 3.72
CA ASP A 221 -11.04 -30.91 2.33
C ASP A 221 -12.44 -30.38 1.97
N GLU A 222 -13.19 -29.92 2.97
CA GLU A 222 -14.51 -29.28 2.85
C GLU A 222 -14.51 -27.97 2.03
N TYR A 223 -13.33 -27.34 1.86
CA TYR A 223 -13.18 -26.06 1.18
C TYR A 223 -12.06 -26.14 0.15
N HIS A 224 -12.24 -25.41 -0.95
CA HIS A 224 -11.17 -25.18 -1.91
C HIS A 224 -10.38 -23.92 -1.52
N PHE A 225 -9.11 -24.10 -1.16
CA PHE A 225 -8.22 -23.02 -0.77
C PHE A 225 -7.37 -22.57 -1.96
N HIS A 226 -7.46 -21.29 -2.32
CA HIS A 226 -6.54 -20.66 -3.24
C HIS A 226 -5.55 -19.80 -2.44
N LEU A 227 -4.27 -20.17 -2.40
CA LEU A 227 -3.24 -19.46 -1.66
C LEU A 227 -2.33 -18.68 -2.61
N ILE A 228 -2.33 -17.35 -2.48
CA ILE A 228 -1.41 -16.43 -3.17
C ILE A 228 -0.34 -15.99 -2.16
N ALA A 229 0.88 -16.51 -2.32
CA ALA A 229 1.93 -16.40 -1.33
C ALA A 229 2.61 -15.02 -1.27
N GLY A 230 2.51 -14.23 -2.34
CA GLY A 230 3.11 -12.90 -2.42
C GLY A 230 4.65 -12.92 -2.51
N ASN A 231 5.21 -13.99 -3.09
CA ASN A 231 6.65 -14.16 -3.30
C ASN A 231 6.94 -14.53 -4.78
N PRO A 232 7.19 -13.54 -5.66
CA PRO A 232 7.46 -13.79 -7.09
C PRO A 232 8.67 -14.69 -7.36
N ALA A 233 9.67 -14.68 -6.47
CA ALA A 233 10.86 -15.52 -6.57
C ALA A 233 10.71 -16.89 -5.85
N GLY A 234 9.52 -17.16 -5.31
CA GLY A 234 9.20 -18.40 -4.62
C GLY A 234 9.04 -19.58 -5.57
N ARG A 235 8.94 -20.77 -4.99
CA ARG A 235 8.57 -22.00 -5.70
C ARG A 235 7.29 -22.54 -5.10
N VAL A 236 6.46 -23.15 -5.95
CA VAL A 236 5.26 -23.86 -5.50
C VAL A 236 5.71 -25.05 -4.62
N PRO A 237 5.13 -25.22 -3.42
CA PRO A 237 5.39 -26.40 -2.60
C PRO A 237 5.01 -27.69 -3.33
N GLY A 238 5.80 -28.75 -3.17
CA GLY A 238 5.44 -30.08 -3.68
C GLY A 238 4.38 -30.75 -2.80
N HIS A 239 3.60 -31.66 -3.39
CA HIS A 239 2.61 -32.50 -2.70
C HIS A 239 1.47 -31.70 -2.04
N LEU A 240 0.87 -30.76 -2.78
CA LEU A 240 -0.34 -30.09 -2.33
C LEU A 240 -1.58 -30.98 -2.60
N PRO A 241 -2.55 -31.04 -1.66
CA PRO A 241 -3.82 -31.70 -1.90
C PRO A 241 -4.60 -31.07 -3.07
N ALA A 242 -5.51 -31.84 -3.67
CA ALA A 242 -6.32 -31.38 -4.81
C ALA A 242 -7.21 -30.17 -4.47
N HIS A 243 -7.61 -30.01 -3.21
CA HIS A 243 -8.41 -28.87 -2.74
C HIS A 243 -7.57 -27.61 -2.44
N VAL A 244 -6.25 -27.62 -2.69
CA VAL A 244 -5.36 -26.48 -2.46
C VAL A 244 -4.69 -26.05 -3.76
N THR A 245 -5.12 -24.91 -4.30
CA THR A 245 -4.43 -24.22 -5.40
C THR A 245 -3.41 -23.24 -4.83
N TYR A 246 -2.18 -23.28 -5.31
CA TYR A 246 -1.10 -22.40 -4.83
C TYR A 246 -0.49 -21.58 -5.98
N ALA A 247 -0.43 -20.27 -5.78
CA ALA A 247 0.28 -19.33 -6.62
C ALA A 247 1.37 -18.62 -5.81
N THR A 248 2.59 -18.60 -6.34
CA THR A 248 3.72 -17.85 -5.73
C THR A 248 3.44 -16.35 -5.76
N HIS A 249 2.85 -15.86 -6.84
CA HIS A 249 2.42 -14.48 -7.05
C HIS A 249 1.23 -14.45 -8.04
N ALA A 250 0.42 -13.40 -7.97
CA ALA A 250 -0.69 -13.15 -8.89
C ALA A 250 -0.59 -11.70 -9.38
N ASN A 251 -0.84 -11.49 -10.68
CA ASN A 251 -0.98 -10.14 -11.23
C ASN A 251 -2.34 -9.53 -10.82
N ALA A 252 -2.62 -8.30 -11.24
CA ALA A 252 -3.87 -7.60 -10.87
C ALA A 252 -5.12 -8.33 -11.39
N ASP A 253 -5.08 -8.87 -12.59
CA ASP A 253 -6.23 -9.54 -13.22
C ASP A 253 -6.50 -10.90 -12.54
N ASP A 254 -5.46 -11.70 -12.32
CA ASP A 254 -5.54 -12.98 -11.59
C ASP A 254 -6.04 -12.77 -10.16
N LEU A 255 -5.58 -11.70 -9.49
CA LEU A 255 -6.02 -11.35 -8.15
C LEU A 255 -7.49 -10.91 -8.14
N ALA A 256 -7.93 -10.13 -9.12
CA ALA A 256 -9.33 -9.72 -9.27
C ALA A 256 -10.24 -10.93 -9.48
N VAL A 257 -9.84 -11.88 -10.33
CA VAL A 257 -10.55 -13.15 -10.54
C VAL A 257 -10.62 -13.97 -9.25
N ALA A 258 -9.49 -14.13 -8.56
CA ALA A 258 -9.44 -14.87 -7.30
C ALA A 258 -10.31 -14.23 -6.19
N LEU A 259 -10.29 -12.89 -6.09
CA LEU A 259 -11.13 -12.15 -5.15
C LEU A 259 -12.61 -12.28 -5.50
N ALA A 260 -12.97 -12.18 -6.78
CA ALA A 260 -14.35 -12.33 -7.24
C ALA A 260 -14.89 -13.73 -6.93
N ALA A 261 -14.09 -14.78 -7.15
CA ALA A 261 -14.50 -16.17 -6.93
C ALA A 261 -14.58 -16.56 -5.45
N ALA A 262 -13.79 -15.94 -4.57
CA ALA A 262 -13.76 -16.27 -3.16
C ALA A 262 -15.03 -15.80 -2.40
N ARG A 263 -15.52 -16.67 -1.50
CA ARG A 263 -16.52 -16.30 -0.49
C ARG A 263 -15.88 -15.62 0.72
N LEU A 264 -14.70 -16.08 1.11
CA LEU A 264 -13.95 -15.58 2.26
C LEU A 264 -12.51 -15.33 1.86
N VAL A 265 -11.97 -14.18 2.28
CA VAL A 265 -10.55 -13.87 2.12
C VAL A 265 -9.84 -13.87 3.48
N ILE A 266 -8.87 -14.75 3.65
CA ILE A 266 -7.93 -14.75 4.77
C ILE A 266 -6.69 -14.00 4.31
N CYS A 267 -6.33 -12.90 4.97
CA CYS A 267 -5.14 -12.18 4.56
C CYS A 267 -4.31 -11.65 5.74
N ARG A 268 -3.02 -11.47 5.45
CA ARG A 268 -2.18 -10.57 6.24
C ARG A 268 -1.98 -9.30 5.43
N SER A 269 -2.83 -8.31 5.70
CA SER A 269 -2.98 -7.14 4.86
C SER A 269 -1.92 -6.06 5.13
N GLY A 270 -1.44 -5.45 4.04
CA GLY A 270 -1.02 -4.05 4.05
C GLY A 270 -2.21 -3.14 3.76
N TYR A 271 -2.03 -1.82 3.89
CA TYR A 271 -3.10 -0.85 3.67
C TYR A 271 -3.72 -0.94 2.26
N SER A 272 -2.91 -1.13 1.21
CA SER A 272 -3.42 -1.30 -0.16
C SER A 272 -4.27 -2.57 -0.33
N THR A 273 -3.97 -3.65 0.39
CA THR A 273 -4.80 -4.87 0.38
C THR A 273 -6.16 -4.64 1.03
N LEU A 274 -6.23 -3.79 2.06
CA LEU A 274 -7.52 -3.42 2.67
C LEU A 274 -8.38 -2.63 1.68
N MET A 275 -7.80 -1.72 0.89
CA MET A 275 -8.53 -1.00 -0.15
C MET A 275 -9.13 -1.95 -1.19
N ASP A 276 -8.32 -2.89 -1.68
CA ASP A 276 -8.74 -3.89 -2.66
C ASP A 276 -9.91 -4.73 -2.11
N LEU A 277 -9.89 -5.10 -0.83
CA LEU A 277 -10.97 -5.89 -0.21
C LEU A 277 -12.28 -5.11 -0.04
N VAL A 278 -12.20 -3.83 0.32
CA VAL A 278 -13.38 -2.96 0.41
C VAL A 278 -13.98 -2.71 -0.98
N PHE A 279 -13.14 -2.50 -1.99
CA PHE A 279 -13.58 -2.30 -3.36
C PHE A 279 -14.42 -3.48 -3.90
N PHE A 280 -14.09 -4.72 -3.50
CA PHE A 280 -14.85 -5.92 -3.90
C PHE A 280 -15.98 -6.32 -2.94
N GLU A 281 -16.24 -5.53 -1.88
CA GLU A 281 -17.26 -5.80 -0.85
C GLU A 281 -17.15 -7.21 -0.22
N LYS A 282 -15.93 -7.78 -0.12
CA LYS A 282 -15.73 -9.16 0.33
C LYS A 282 -15.66 -9.31 1.84
N LYS A 283 -16.25 -10.39 2.35
CA LYS A 283 -16.04 -10.84 3.73
C LYS A 283 -14.57 -11.25 3.89
N HIS A 284 -13.91 -10.73 4.92
CA HIS A 284 -12.48 -10.92 5.11
C HIS A 284 -12.11 -11.16 6.57
N CYS A 285 -11.04 -11.92 6.78
CA CYS A 285 -10.48 -12.25 8.09
C CYS A 285 -9.02 -11.78 8.15
N LEU A 286 -8.73 -10.83 9.04
CA LEU A 286 -7.46 -10.11 9.09
C LEU A 286 -6.56 -10.63 10.18
N SER A 287 -5.42 -11.26 9.86
CA SER A 287 -4.40 -11.56 10.86
C SER A 287 -3.55 -10.32 11.14
N PRO A 288 -3.71 -9.60 12.28
CA PRO A 288 -2.96 -8.38 12.54
C PRO A 288 -1.47 -8.68 12.72
N ARG A 289 -0.63 -7.71 12.36
CA ARG A 289 0.82 -7.72 12.64
C ARG A 289 1.00 -7.80 14.17
N ARG A 290 1.63 -8.86 14.69
CA ARG A 290 1.86 -9.04 16.14
C ARG A 290 2.63 -7.84 16.73
N GLY A 291 1.91 -6.90 17.33
CA GLY A 291 2.33 -6.21 18.54
C GLY A 291 2.25 -7.18 19.72
N ASN A 292 3.10 -6.99 20.71
CA ASN A 292 3.41 -7.97 21.76
C ASN A 292 2.18 -8.51 22.51
N ARG A 293 2.18 -9.83 22.80
CA ARG A 293 1.27 -10.65 23.65
C ARG A 293 -0.15 -10.98 23.14
N SER A 294 -0.29 -12.15 22.51
CA SER A 294 -1.26 -13.21 22.91
C SER A 294 -1.05 -14.46 22.04
N ARG A 295 -1.26 -15.64 22.62
CA ARG A 295 -0.90 -16.96 22.06
C ARG A 295 -1.99 -17.61 21.20
N ASN A 296 -3.09 -16.94 20.92
CA ASN A 296 -4.18 -17.49 20.10
C ASN A 296 -4.29 -16.69 18.80
N ILE A 297 -4.12 -17.35 17.65
CA ILE A 297 -4.37 -16.76 16.33
C ILE A 297 -5.83 -17.06 16.01
N TRP A 298 -6.72 -16.19 16.49
CA TRP A 298 -8.01 -15.94 15.85
C TRP A 298 -8.17 -14.43 15.73
N PRO A 299 -8.59 -13.90 14.57
CA PRO A 299 -8.31 -12.52 14.24
C PRO A 299 -9.50 -11.60 14.57
N ALA A 300 -9.23 -10.30 14.67
CA ALA A 300 -10.29 -9.30 14.71
C ALA A 300 -11.13 -9.43 13.43
N ILE A 301 -12.36 -9.89 13.55
CA ILE A 301 -13.35 -9.90 12.47
C ILE A 301 -13.83 -8.46 12.31
N TYR A 302 -13.44 -7.79 11.23
CA TYR A 302 -14.10 -6.54 10.82
C TYR A 302 -15.38 -6.90 10.07
N TRP A 303 -16.52 -6.70 10.73
CA TRP A 303 -17.85 -6.87 10.16
C TRP A 303 -18.32 -5.52 9.62
N GLN A 304 -18.07 -5.24 8.34
CA GLN A 304 -18.81 -4.15 7.69
C GLN A 304 -20.16 -4.73 7.25
N LYS A 305 -21.22 -4.34 7.97
CA LYS A 305 -22.61 -4.54 7.51
C LYS A 305 -22.71 -3.91 6.13
N ALA A 306 -22.97 -4.72 5.11
CA ALA A 306 -23.59 -4.23 3.89
C ALA A 306 -24.92 -3.60 4.30
N SER A 307 -24.96 -2.28 4.33
CA SER A 307 -26.19 -1.51 4.47
C SER A 307 -27.05 -1.79 3.23
N ARG A 308 -28.33 -2.02 3.47
CA ARG A 308 -29.38 -2.25 2.47
C ARG A 308 -29.45 -1.17 1.40
#